data_AF-A0AAQ3PSP1-F1
#
_entry.id   AF-A0AAQ3PSP1-F1
#
_cell.length_a   1.000
_cell.length_b   1.000
_cell.length_c   1.000
_cell.angle_alpha   90.00
_cell.angle_beta   90.00
_cell.angle_gamma   90.00
#
_symmetry.space_group_name_H-M   'P 1'
#
loop_
_entity.id
_entity.type
_entity.pdbx_description
1 polymer ?
#
loop_
_entity_poly.entity_id
_entity_poly.type
_entity_poly.pdbx_seq_one_letter_code
_entity_poly.pdbx_strand_id
1 'polypeptide(L)'
;MIGDIYQRVTRSSVNVLAFFSHSAYVASFEPRDVSHALSDPNWVNAMHEELENFERNHVWDLVEPPPNCHPIGTKWVFKNKQGEDGMVVRNKARLVAQGFCQKEGIDYEETFAPVARLEAIRILLAFTASKGFKLQQMDVKSAFLNGFIEEEVYVRQPPGFESARFLDRVYKLRKALYGLKQAPRAWYARLKSFLLKSSIEPTTIDHALSDPD
;
A
#
# COMPACT_ATOMS: atom_id res chain seq x y z
N MET A 1 -10.25 -2.59 4.77
CA MET A 1 -11.64 -2.80 4.28
C MET A 1 -11.77 -2.00 3.01
N ILE A 2 -12.05 -2.64 1.87
CA ILE A 2 -12.38 -1.91 0.64
C ILE A 2 -13.73 -1.25 0.93
N GLY A 3 -13.79 0.08 0.84
CA GLY A 3 -14.98 0.85 1.22
C GLY A 3 -16.19 0.57 0.35
N ASP A 4 -17.32 1.17 0.69
CA ASP A 4 -18.54 1.12 -0.13
C ASP A 4 -18.34 1.94 -1.42
N ILE A 5 -18.60 1.32 -2.58
CA ILE A 5 -18.45 1.93 -3.91
C ILE A 5 -19.47 3.07 -4.10
N TYR A 6 -20.62 3.02 -3.41
CA TYR A 6 -21.66 4.04 -3.50
C TYR A 6 -21.40 5.23 -2.56
N GLN A 7 -20.45 5.11 -1.63
CA GLN A 7 -20.12 6.17 -0.69
C GLN A 7 -19.09 7.13 -1.29
N ARG A 8 -19.54 8.32 -1.72
CA ARG A 8 -18.64 9.38 -2.19
C ARG A 8 -17.77 9.89 -1.05
N VAL A 9 -16.46 9.65 -1.14
CA VAL A 9 -15.48 10.39 -0.36
C VAL A 9 -14.88 11.45 -1.27
N THR A 10 -15.37 12.69 -1.17
CA THR A 10 -14.67 13.83 -1.76
C THR A 10 -13.38 14.03 -0.96
N ARG A 11 -12.26 14.31 -1.66
CA ARG A 11 -11.12 14.96 -1.00
C ARG A 11 -11.66 16.27 -0.43
N SER A 12 -11.96 16.32 0.86
CA SER A 12 -12.40 17.54 1.51
C SER A 12 -11.36 18.61 1.22
N SER A 13 -11.81 19.72 0.61
CA SER A 13 -11.05 20.97 0.56
C SER A 13 -10.44 21.21 1.93
N VAL A 14 -9.13 21.39 1.95
CA VAL A 14 -8.35 21.55 3.17
C VAL A 14 -8.99 22.68 4.00
N ASN A 15 -9.63 22.33 5.12
CA ASN A 15 -10.16 23.32 6.05
C ASN A 15 -8.95 24.13 6.56
N VAL A 16 -8.96 25.44 6.33
CA VAL A 16 -7.87 26.36 6.72
C VAL A 16 -7.54 26.28 8.22
N LEU A 17 -8.52 25.91 9.05
CA LEU A 17 -8.34 25.62 10.49
C LEU A 17 -7.52 24.35 10.77
N ALA A 18 -7.60 23.31 9.93
CA ALA A 18 -6.75 22.13 10.05
C ALA A 18 -5.29 22.43 9.65
N PHE A 19 -5.07 23.42 8.77
CA PHE A 19 -3.73 23.84 8.32
C PHE A 19 -2.84 24.33 9.46
N PHE A 20 -3.38 25.14 10.37
CA PHE A 20 -2.62 25.66 11.52
C PHE A 20 -2.34 24.61 12.59
N SER A 21 -3.19 23.58 12.73
CA SER A 21 -2.97 22.51 13.71
C SER A 21 -1.89 21.51 13.29
N HIS A 22 -1.69 21.29 11.98
CA HIS A 22 -0.73 20.30 11.44
C HIS A 22 0.62 20.90 11.02
N SER A 23 0.70 22.21 10.79
CA SER A 23 1.95 22.91 10.43
C SER A 23 3.03 22.83 11.53
N ALA A 24 2.62 22.66 12.79
CA ALA A 24 3.56 22.65 13.92
C ALA A 24 4.34 21.33 14.11
N TYR A 25 4.03 20.27 13.35
CA TYR A 25 4.59 18.91 13.57
C TYR A 25 5.01 18.23 12.27
N VAL A 26 5.83 18.90 11.47
CA VAL A 26 6.37 18.35 10.23
C VAL A 26 7.87 18.60 10.12
N ALA A 27 8.63 17.53 9.85
CA ALA A 27 10.06 17.64 9.61
C ALA A 27 10.34 18.14 8.19
N SER A 28 11.19 19.15 8.05
CA SER A 28 11.51 19.79 6.77
C SER A 28 12.33 18.90 5.83
N PHE A 29 13.08 17.94 6.36
CA PHE A 29 14.01 17.11 5.59
C PHE A 29 13.68 15.63 5.70
N GLU A 30 13.90 14.91 4.59
CA GLU A 30 13.78 13.45 4.53
C GLU A 30 15.01 12.79 5.16
N PRO A 31 14.84 11.87 6.13
CA PRO A 31 15.94 11.20 6.78
C PRO A 31 16.58 10.22 5.81
N ARG A 32 17.90 10.11 5.90
CA ARG A 32 18.71 9.26 5.01
C ARG A 32 18.72 7.81 5.45
N ASP A 33 18.55 7.58 6.75
CA ASP A 33 18.57 6.29 7.40
C ASP A 33 17.58 6.26 8.57
N VAL A 34 17.42 5.07 9.14
CA VAL A 34 16.49 4.81 10.23
C VAL A 34 16.95 5.50 11.52
N SER A 35 18.25 5.58 11.79
CA SER A 35 18.79 6.22 13.00
C SER A 35 18.44 7.71 13.04
N HIS A 36 18.55 8.41 11.92
CA HIS A 36 18.13 9.80 11.80
C HIS A 36 16.60 9.93 11.93
N ALA A 37 15.82 9.03 11.33
CA ALA A 37 14.36 9.02 11.49
C ALA A 37 13.93 8.83 12.95
N LEU A 38 14.60 7.93 13.70
CA LEU A 38 14.32 7.67 15.11
C LEU A 38 14.67 8.83 16.03
N SER A 39 15.56 9.74 15.60
CA SER A 39 15.92 10.93 16.36
C SER A 39 14.91 12.08 16.25
N ASP A 40 13.97 12.01 15.29
CA ASP A 40 12.95 13.02 15.05
C ASP A 40 11.55 12.49 15.38
N PRO A 41 10.85 13.07 16.38
CA PRO A 41 9.51 12.63 16.77
C PRO A 41 8.49 12.62 15.62
N ASN A 42 8.61 13.52 14.63
CA ASN A 42 7.66 13.56 13.52
C ASN A 42 7.81 12.33 12.60
N TRP A 43 9.04 11.85 12.42
CA TRP A 43 9.31 10.64 11.65
C TRP A 43 8.94 9.37 12.42
N VAL A 44 9.21 9.33 13.73
CA VAL A 44 8.76 8.24 14.60
C VAL A 44 7.23 8.12 14.57
N ASN A 45 6.50 9.24 14.66
CA ASN A 45 5.05 9.25 14.53
C ASN A 45 4.59 8.72 13.17
N ALA A 46 5.23 9.14 12.07
CA ALA A 46 4.91 8.62 10.73
C ALA A 46 5.18 7.11 10.58
N MET A 47 6.19 6.57 11.27
CA MET A 47 6.48 5.13 11.31
C MET A 47 5.41 4.37 12.11
N HIS A 48 5.00 4.91 13.27
CA HIS A 48 3.90 4.35 14.07
C HIS A 48 2.58 4.33 13.30
N GLU A 49 2.21 5.43 12.61
CA GLU A 49 0.99 5.48 11.79
C GLU A 49 0.94 4.32 10.75
N GLU A 50 2.09 3.98 10.16
CA GLU A 50 2.18 2.87 9.22
C GLU A 50 2.06 1.52 9.93
N LEU A 51 2.71 1.31 11.09
CA LEU A 51 2.58 0.06 11.84
C LEU A 51 1.15 -0.16 12.37
N GLU A 52 0.48 0.89 12.84
CA GLU A 52 -0.94 0.84 13.21
C GLU A 52 -1.83 0.51 12.01
N ASN A 53 -1.48 0.99 10.81
CA ASN A 53 -2.17 0.61 9.58
C ASN A 53 -1.97 -0.88 9.26
N PHE A 54 -0.81 -1.47 9.58
CA PHE A 54 -0.57 -2.90 9.44
C PHE A 54 -1.38 -3.72 10.44
N GLU A 55 -1.43 -3.29 11.70
CA GLU A 55 -2.23 -3.93 12.75
C GLU A 55 -3.72 -3.91 12.40
N ARG A 56 -4.27 -2.74 12.05
CA ARG A 56 -5.68 -2.60 11.65
C ARG A 56 -6.07 -3.45 10.44
N ASN A 57 -5.12 -3.69 9.54
CA ASN A 57 -5.35 -4.53 8.37
C ASN A 57 -4.95 -6.00 8.60
N HIS A 58 -4.46 -6.38 9.79
CA HIS A 58 -3.96 -7.72 10.07
C HIS A 58 -2.99 -8.22 8.98
N VAL A 59 -2.01 -7.39 8.63
CA VAL A 59 -1.08 -7.67 7.52
C VAL A 59 -0.17 -8.85 7.83
N TRP A 60 0.21 -9.03 9.09
CA TRP A 60 1.15 -10.06 9.53
C TRP A 60 0.86 -10.55 10.96
N ASP A 61 1.55 -11.61 11.37
CA ASP A 61 1.66 -12.04 12.76
C ASP A 61 3.12 -12.25 13.16
N LEU A 62 3.47 -11.90 14.40
CA LEU A 62 4.78 -12.19 14.96
C LEU A 62 4.85 -13.65 15.41
N VAL A 63 5.72 -14.45 14.80
CA VAL A 63 5.82 -15.90 15.04
C VAL A 63 7.26 -16.33 15.26
N GLU A 64 7.44 -17.52 15.82
CA GLU A 64 8.76 -18.17 15.84
C GLU A 64 9.14 -18.57 14.41
N PRO A 65 10.40 -18.32 13.99
CA PRO A 65 10.84 -18.66 12.65
C PRO A 65 10.80 -20.18 12.47
N PRO A 66 10.15 -20.70 11.41
CA PRO A 66 10.18 -22.13 11.14
C PRO A 66 11.62 -22.60 10.80
N PRO A 67 11.90 -23.91 10.91
CA PRO A 67 13.20 -24.46 10.52
C PRO A 67 13.54 -24.08 9.08
N ASN A 68 14.77 -23.64 8.84
CA ASN A 68 15.27 -23.20 7.52
C ASN A 68 14.54 -21.99 6.92
N CYS A 69 13.88 -21.17 7.75
CA CYS A 69 13.28 -19.91 7.31
C CYS A 69 14.35 -18.89 6.92
N HIS A 70 14.19 -18.28 5.75
CA HIS A 70 15.02 -17.17 5.28
C HIS A 70 14.17 -15.90 5.20
N PRO A 71 13.97 -15.16 6.31
CA PRO A 71 13.07 -14.03 6.32
C PRO A 71 13.62 -12.89 5.45
N ILE A 72 12.75 -12.35 4.60
CA ILE A 72 13.06 -11.21 3.73
C ILE A 72 13.29 -9.97 4.60
N GLY A 73 14.35 -9.21 4.33
CA GLY A 73 14.60 -7.97 5.04
C GLY A 73 13.50 -6.93 4.80
N THR A 74 13.26 -6.08 5.79
CA THR A 74 12.36 -4.92 5.65
C THR A 74 13.16 -3.62 5.65
N LYS A 75 12.62 -2.59 5.02
CA LYS A 75 13.26 -1.28 4.93
C LYS A 75 12.21 -0.18 5.03
N TRP A 76 12.57 0.91 5.70
CA TRP A 76 11.77 2.13 5.71
C TRP A 76 12.04 3.00 4.49
N VAL A 77 10.97 3.52 3.89
CA VAL A 77 11.00 4.52 2.84
C VAL A 77 10.30 5.77 3.36
N PHE A 78 11.04 6.87 3.43
CA PHE A 78 10.58 8.15 3.95
C PHE A 78 10.29 9.12 2.81
N LYS A 79 9.20 9.87 2.91
CA LYS A 79 8.84 10.88 1.94
C LYS A 79 8.09 12.04 2.58
N ASN A 80 8.55 13.26 2.29
CA ASN A 80 7.80 14.48 2.60
C ASN A 80 6.74 14.70 1.53
N LYS A 81 5.51 14.95 1.99
CA LYS A 81 4.42 15.41 1.15
C LYS A 81 4.35 16.92 1.25
N GLN A 82 4.45 17.57 0.10
CA GLN A 82 4.38 19.02 -0.02
C GLN A 82 2.97 19.43 -0.46
N GLY A 83 2.52 20.57 0.07
CA GLY A 83 1.32 21.26 -0.38
C GLY A 83 1.55 21.98 -1.73
N GLU A 84 0.51 22.64 -2.22
CA GLU A 84 0.58 23.43 -3.46
C GLU A 84 1.54 24.61 -3.35
N ASP A 85 1.74 25.11 -2.13
CA ASP A 85 2.70 26.16 -1.76
C ASP A 85 4.15 25.66 -1.61
N GLY A 86 4.38 24.35 -1.80
CA GLY A 86 5.69 23.72 -1.62
C GLY A 86 6.08 23.45 -0.16
N MET A 87 5.25 23.85 0.82
CA MET A 87 5.51 23.58 2.23
C MET A 87 5.25 22.10 2.55
N VAL A 88 6.05 21.52 3.44
CA VAL A 88 5.81 20.15 3.91
C VAL A 88 4.51 20.15 4.73
N VAL A 89 3.54 19.36 4.30
CA VAL A 89 2.24 19.21 4.98
C VAL A 89 2.14 17.89 5.74
N ARG A 90 3.01 16.91 5.42
CA ARG A 90 3.01 15.60 6.07
C ARG A 90 4.30 14.83 5.84
N ASN A 91 4.85 14.23 6.89
CA ASN A 91 5.86 13.18 6.80
C ASN A 91 5.17 11.83 6.54
N LYS A 92 5.67 11.06 5.58
CA LYS A 92 5.14 9.73 5.25
C LYS A 92 6.24 8.68 5.31
N ALA A 93 6.12 7.75 6.24
CA ALA A 93 6.92 6.54 6.26
C ALA A 93 6.15 5.39 5.60
N ARG A 94 6.87 4.47 4.96
CA ARG A 94 6.34 3.19 4.50
C ARG A 94 7.33 2.10 4.81
N LEU A 95 6.84 0.98 5.33
CA LEU A 95 7.67 -0.21 5.46
C LEU A 95 7.53 -1.06 4.19
N VAL A 96 8.66 -1.40 3.58
CA VAL A 96 8.72 -2.18 2.35
C VAL A 96 9.55 -3.44 2.57
N ALA A 97 9.18 -4.53 1.90
CA ALA A 97 9.98 -5.75 1.82
C ALA A 97 11.11 -5.52 0.81
N GLN A 98 12.26 -6.10 1.10
CA GLN A 98 13.39 -6.15 0.19
C GLN A 98 13.16 -7.24 -0.87
N GLY A 99 12.10 -7.12 -1.68
CA GLY A 99 11.71 -8.16 -2.63
C GLY A 99 12.71 -8.42 -3.77
N PHE A 100 13.74 -7.58 -3.92
CA PHE A 100 14.88 -7.90 -4.79
C PHE A 100 15.66 -9.15 -4.31
N CYS A 101 15.54 -9.51 -3.02
CA CYS A 101 16.09 -10.74 -2.46
C CYS A 101 15.23 -11.99 -2.72
N GLN A 102 14.01 -11.83 -3.26
CA GLN A 102 13.10 -12.96 -3.50
C GLN A 102 13.51 -13.81 -4.71
N LYS A 103 13.40 -15.12 -4.55
CA LYS A 103 13.68 -16.15 -5.56
C LYS A 103 12.39 -16.78 -6.06
N GLU A 104 12.26 -16.86 -7.38
CA GLU A 104 11.17 -17.58 -8.04
C GLU A 104 11.25 -19.08 -7.73
N GLY A 105 10.09 -19.72 -7.55
CA GLY A 105 9.97 -21.12 -7.13
C GLY A 105 10.28 -21.37 -5.65
N ILE A 106 10.62 -20.32 -4.88
CA ILE A 106 10.83 -20.37 -3.42
C ILE A 106 9.87 -19.40 -2.74
N ASP A 107 9.99 -18.11 -3.04
CA ASP A 107 9.24 -17.02 -2.38
C ASP A 107 7.97 -16.61 -3.14
N TYR A 108 7.88 -16.98 -4.42
CA TYR A 108 6.74 -16.75 -5.29
C TYR A 108 6.79 -17.67 -6.51
N GLU A 109 5.62 -17.96 -7.09
CA GLU A 109 5.49 -18.70 -8.35
C GLU A 109 5.10 -17.77 -9.51
N GLU A 110 4.12 -16.88 -9.30
CA GLU A 110 3.62 -15.97 -10.32
C GLU A 110 3.55 -14.53 -9.80
N THR A 111 3.93 -13.58 -10.67
CA THR A 111 3.94 -12.14 -10.34
C THR A 111 3.05 -11.31 -11.25
N PHE A 112 2.49 -11.91 -12.30
CA PHE A 112 1.76 -11.18 -13.33
C PHE A 112 0.47 -10.56 -12.76
N ALA A 113 0.28 -9.28 -13.06
CA ALA A 113 -0.97 -8.56 -12.81
C ALA A 113 -1.28 -7.72 -14.06
N PRO A 114 -2.50 -7.75 -14.58
CA PRO A 114 -2.86 -6.94 -15.74
C PRO A 114 -2.85 -5.46 -15.36
N VAL A 115 -2.32 -4.63 -16.26
CA VAL A 115 -2.28 -3.17 -16.13
C VAL A 115 -3.04 -2.59 -17.32
N ALA A 116 -3.98 -1.69 -17.04
CA ALA A 116 -4.75 -1.04 -18.08
C ALA A 116 -3.84 -0.27 -19.03
N ARG A 117 -4.02 -0.49 -20.33
CA ARG A 117 -3.22 0.19 -21.36
C ARG A 117 -3.60 1.66 -21.43
N LEU A 118 -2.63 2.53 -21.67
CA LEU A 118 -2.88 3.97 -21.76
C LEU A 118 -3.80 4.31 -22.92
N GLU A 119 -3.69 3.57 -24.02
CA GLU A 119 -4.57 3.66 -25.19
C GLU A 119 -6.02 3.35 -24.81
N ALA A 120 -6.25 2.29 -24.03
CA ALA A 120 -7.58 1.91 -23.58
C ALA A 120 -8.18 2.98 -22.66
N ILE A 121 -7.39 3.51 -21.73
CA ILE A 121 -7.81 4.63 -20.86
C ILE A 121 -8.19 5.87 -21.69
N ARG A 122 -7.39 6.22 -22.71
CA ARG A 122 -7.67 7.37 -23.58
C ARG A 122 -8.95 7.17 -24.39
N ILE A 123 -9.16 5.97 -24.94
CA ILE A 123 -10.38 5.63 -25.68
C ILE A 123 -11.60 5.72 -24.76
N LEU A 124 -11.52 5.17 -23.55
CA LEU A 124 -12.59 5.26 -22.54
C LEU A 124 -12.94 6.72 -22.22
N LEU A 125 -11.93 7.56 -22.00
CA LEU A 125 -12.12 9.01 -21.75
C LEU A 125 -12.76 9.72 -22.94
N ALA A 126 -12.29 9.47 -24.16
CA ALA A 126 -12.85 10.08 -25.37
C ALA A 126 -14.32 9.66 -25.59
N PHE A 127 -14.61 8.38 -25.39
CA PHE A 127 -15.95 7.83 -25.53
C PHE A 127 -16.92 8.41 -24.48
N THR A 128 -16.53 8.42 -23.21
CA THR A 128 -17.35 8.99 -22.13
C THR A 128 -17.62 10.47 -22.34
N ALA A 129 -16.62 11.24 -22.78
CA ALA A 129 -16.79 12.65 -23.14
C ALA A 129 -17.76 12.83 -24.33
N SER A 130 -17.63 12.02 -25.37
CA SER A 130 -18.53 12.05 -26.54
C SER A 130 -19.98 11.72 -26.20
N LYS A 131 -20.21 10.79 -25.27
CA LYS A 131 -21.55 10.35 -24.85
C LYS A 131 -22.14 11.17 -23.71
N GLY A 132 -21.39 12.13 -23.16
CA GLY A 132 -21.81 12.91 -21.99
C GLY A 132 -21.95 12.07 -20.71
N PHE A 133 -21.22 10.95 -20.63
CA PHE A 133 -21.25 10.07 -19.45
C PHE A 133 -20.44 10.66 -18.31
N LYS A 134 -20.88 10.38 -17.07
CA LYS A 134 -20.14 10.75 -15.87
C LYS A 134 -19.14 9.65 -15.53
N LEU A 135 -17.85 9.97 -15.61
CA LEU A 135 -16.78 9.09 -15.16
C LEU A 135 -16.53 9.30 -13.66
N GLN A 136 -16.33 8.20 -12.93
CA GLN A 136 -15.89 8.21 -11.53
C GLN A 136 -14.53 7.53 -11.39
N GLN A 137 -13.69 8.05 -10.51
CA GLN A 137 -12.38 7.50 -10.19
C GLN A 137 -12.28 7.26 -8.68
N MET A 138 -11.71 6.12 -8.31
CA MET A 138 -11.42 5.78 -6.92
C MET A 138 -9.92 5.48 -6.76
N ASP A 139 -9.30 6.08 -5.74
CA ASP A 139 -7.94 5.77 -5.31
C ASP A 139 -7.99 4.97 -4.00
N VAL A 140 -7.52 3.72 -4.04
CA VAL A 140 -7.57 2.82 -2.88
C VAL A 140 -6.34 3.03 -2.01
N LYS A 141 -6.56 3.53 -0.79
CA LYS A 141 -5.50 3.66 0.20
C LYS A 141 -4.94 2.29 0.57
N SER A 142 -3.61 2.18 0.56
CA SER A 142 -2.89 0.97 0.98
C SER A 142 -3.33 -0.28 0.21
N ALA A 143 -3.52 -0.15 -1.11
CA ALA A 143 -4.04 -1.20 -1.99
C ALA A 143 -3.35 -2.56 -1.76
N PHE A 144 -2.02 -2.62 -1.75
CA PHE A 144 -1.29 -3.88 -1.54
C PHE A 144 -1.57 -4.52 -0.18
N LEU A 145 -1.71 -3.72 0.89
CA LEU A 145 -2.02 -4.23 2.24
C LEU A 145 -3.45 -4.81 2.34
N ASN A 146 -4.26 -4.72 1.29
CA ASN A 146 -5.57 -5.37 1.21
C ASN A 146 -5.53 -6.68 0.40
N GLY A 147 -4.48 -6.93 -0.39
CA GLY A 147 -4.30 -8.16 -1.15
C GLY A 147 -3.84 -9.29 -0.26
N PHE A 148 -4.52 -10.43 -0.28
CA PHE A 148 -4.04 -11.63 0.43
C PHE A 148 -2.94 -12.29 -0.37
N ILE A 149 -1.92 -12.81 0.31
CA ILE A 149 -0.91 -13.66 -0.30
C ILE A 149 -1.23 -15.11 0.03
N GLU A 150 -1.01 -16.00 -0.93
CA GLU A 150 -1.22 -17.44 -0.77
C GLU A 150 0.10 -18.11 -0.35
N GLU A 151 1.22 -17.52 -0.77
CA GLU A 151 2.56 -17.99 -0.49
C GLU A 151 2.95 -17.72 0.97
N GLU A 152 3.72 -18.65 1.54
CA GLU A 152 4.21 -18.51 2.89
C GLU A 152 5.45 -17.61 2.94
N VAL A 153 5.24 -16.33 3.21
CA VAL A 153 6.31 -15.32 3.22
C VAL A 153 6.58 -14.83 4.63
N TYR A 154 7.86 -14.84 5.00
CA TYR A 154 8.35 -14.31 6.28
C TYR A 154 9.21 -13.08 6.04
N VAL A 155 9.04 -12.06 6.89
CA VAL A 155 9.84 -10.84 6.86
C VAL A 155 10.46 -10.53 8.22
N ARG A 156 11.61 -9.85 8.21
CA ARG A 156 12.26 -9.37 9.43
C ARG A 156 11.44 -8.26 10.08
N GLN A 157 11.58 -8.12 11.39
CA GLN A 157 10.95 -7.04 12.14
C GLN A 157 11.37 -5.66 11.59
N PRO A 158 10.48 -4.64 11.65
CA PRO A 158 10.80 -3.32 11.14
C PRO A 158 12.01 -2.75 11.89
N PRO A 159 13.03 -2.23 11.17
CA PRO A 159 14.19 -1.65 11.83
C PRO A 159 13.80 -0.51 12.77
N GLY A 160 14.27 -0.57 14.02
CA GLY A 160 13.96 0.41 15.06
C GLY A 160 12.67 0.13 15.84
N PHE A 161 11.94 -0.92 15.50
CA PHE A 161 10.68 -1.33 16.14
C PHE A 161 10.68 -2.85 16.44
N GLU A 162 11.85 -3.42 16.69
CA GLU A 162 12.01 -4.81 17.09
C GLU A 162 11.50 -5.07 18.50
N SER A 163 10.88 -6.23 18.72
CA SER A 163 10.40 -6.64 20.03
C SER A 163 11.58 -6.97 20.96
N ALA A 164 11.75 -6.19 22.03
CA ALA A 164 12.78 -6.45 23.04
C ALA A 164 12.64 -7.82 23.72
N ARG A 165 11.43 -8.40 23.75
CA ARG A 165 11.17 -9.73 24.32
C ARG A 165 11.39 -10.87 23.31
N PHE A 166 11.28 -10.58 22.02
CA PHE A 166 11.22 -11.57 20.96
C PHE A 166 12.09 -11.14 19.77
N LEU A 167 13.39 -10.93 20.02
CA LEU A 167 14.33 -10.43 19.01
C LEU A 167 14.48 -11.39 17.81
N ASP A 168 14.45 -12.70 18.08
CA ASP A 168 14.62 -13.72 17.04
C ASP A 168 13.33 -14.07 16.28
N ARG A 169 12.19 -13.45 16.64
CA ARG A 169 10.92 -13.68 15.95
C ARG A 169 10.85 -12.95 14.62
N VAL A 170 10.05 -13.50 13.73
CA VAL A 170 9.81 -12.97 12.38
C VAL A 170 8.33 -12.70 12.17
N TYR A 171 8.00 -11.84 11.22
CA TYR A 171 6.62 -11.60 10.83
C TYR A 171 6.23 -12.54 9.69
N LYS A 172 5.22 -13.38 9.91
CA LYS A 172 4.55 -14.13 8.85
C LYS A 172 3.52 -13.23 8.18
N LEU A 173 3.64 -13.01 6.88
CA LEU A 173 2.70 -12.18 6.13
C LEU A 173 1.40 -12.95 5.86
N ARG A 174 0.26 -12.29 6.12
CA ARG A 174 -1.07 -12.71 5.66
C ARG A 174 -1.49 -11.96 4.41
N LYS A 175 -0.94 -10.76 4.21
CA LYS A 175 -1.26 -9.86 3.12
C LYS A 175 -0.01 -9.34 2.45
N ALA A 176 -0.17 -8.90 1.22
CA ALA A 176 0.91 -8.40 0.40
C ALA A 176 1.49 -7.11 1.00
N LEU A 177 2.82 -7.07 1.06
CA LEU A 177 3.60 -5.94 1.52
C LEU A 177 4.20 -5.21 0.32
N TYR A 178 4.42 -3.90 0.43
CA TYR A 178 5.09 -3.14 -0.61
C TYR A 178 6.47 -3.75 -0.94
N GLY A 179 6.82 -3.79 -2.22
CA GLY A 179 8.12 -4.28 -2.66
C GLY A 179 8.22 -5.80 -2.79
N LEU A 180 7.22 -6.58 -2.36
CA LEU A 180 7.11 -7.99 -2.76
C LEU A 180 6.83 -8.08 -4.27
N LYS A 181 7.43 -9.06 -4.94
CA LYS A 181 7.26 -9.27 -6.38
C LYS A 181 5.82 -9.65 -6.76
N GLN A 182 5.12 -10.41 -5.90
CA GLN A 182 3.74 -10.85 -6.11
C GLN A 182 2.68 -9.87 -5.59
N ALA A 183 3.06 -8.76 -4.95
CA ALA A 183 2.10 -7.82 -4.36
C ALA A 183 1.08 -7.24 -5.36
N PRO A 184 1.45 -6.90 -6.61
CA PRO A 184 0.48 -6.46 -7.61
C PRO A 184 -0.57 -7.52 -7.94
N ARG A 185 -0.16 -8.79 -8.08
CA ARG A 185 -1.05 -9.93 -8.35
C ARG A 185 -2.05 -10.14 -7.23
N ALA A 186 -1.56 -10.18 -5.99
CA ALA A 186 -2.38 -10.32 -4.79
C ALA A 186 -3.45 -9.22 -4.67
N TRP A 187 -3.08 -7.97 -5.01
CA TRP A 187 -4.03 -6.88 -5.05
C TRP A 187 -5.06 -7.04 -6.18
N TYR A 188 -4.63 -7.37 -7.40
CA TYR A 188 -5.55 -7.57 -8.51
C TYR A 188 -6.56 -8.69 -8.23
N ALA A 189 -6.11 -9.84 -7.71
CA ALA A 189 -7.00 -10.95 -7.33
C ALA A 189 -8.05 -10.50 -6.30
N ARG A 190 -7.64 -9.71 -5.32
CA ARG A 190 -8.55 -9.14 -4.32
C ARG A 190 -9.56 -8.18 -4.93
N LEU A 191 -9.11 -7.27 -5.79
CA LEU A 191 -9.96 -6.30 -6.46
C LEU A 191 -10.98 -6.98 -7.36
N LYS A 192 -10.54 -7.93 -8.20
CA LYS A 192 -11.42 -8.73 -9.07
C LYS A 192 -12.48 -9.46 -8.27
N SER A 193 -12.10 -10.12 -7.17
CA SER A 193 -13.04 -10.81 -6.29
C SER A 193 -14.05 -9.88 -5.63
N PHE A 194 -13.67 -8.63 -5.35
CA PHE A 194 -14.56 -7.62 -4.81
C PHE A 194 -15.55 -7.11 -5.87
N LEU A 195 -15.06 -6.80 -7.08
CA LEU A 195 -15.89 -6.34 -8.19
C LEU A 195 -16.93 -7.37 -8.62
N LEU A 196 -16.54 -8.65 -8.74
CA LEU A 196 -17.46 -9.74 -9.08
C LEU A 196 -18.58 -9.90 -8.03
N LYS A 197 -18.27 -9.68 -6.74
CA LYS A 197 -19.29 -9.70 -5.68
C LYS A 197 -20.24 -8.51 -5.73
N SER A 198 -19.83 -7.42 -6.38
CA SER A 198 -20.64 -6.24 -6.64
C SER A 198 -21.30 -6.28 -8.03
N SER A 199 -21.32 -7.43 -8.69
CA SER A 199 -21.89 -7.65 -10.04
C SER A 199 -21.23 -6.79 -11.14
N ILE A 200 -19.93 -6.51 -11.01
CA ILE A 200 -19.14 -5.81 -12.03
C ILE A 200 -18.17 -6.81 -12.64
N GLU A 201 -18.31 -7.11 -13.92
CA GLU A 201 -17.48 -8.10 -14.61
C GLU A 201 -16.30 -7.46 -15.37
N PRO A 202 -15.11 -8.08 -15.38
CA PRO A 202 -14.00 -7.64 -16.22
C PRO A 202 -14.36 -7.75 -17.70
N THR A 203 -13.98 -6.74 -18.49
CA THR A 203 -14.20 -6.78 -19.94
C THR A 203 -13.36 -7.88 -20.59
N THR A 204 -13.88 -8.45 -21.68
CA THR A 204 -13.20 -9.51 -22.45
C THR A 204 -11.98 -9.00 -23.23
N ILE A 205 -11.87 -7.68 -23.43
CA ILE A 205 -10.84 -7.03 -24.27
C ILE A 205 -9.64 -6.59 -23.42
N ASP A 206 -9.89 -6.05 -22.22
CA ASP A 206 -8.85 -5.69 -21.26
C ASP A 206 -9.28 -6.11 -19.85
N HIS A 207 -8.60 -7.11 -19.29
CA HIS A 207 -8.89 -7.65 -17.96
C HIS A 207 -8.60 -6.67 -16.82
N ALA A 208 -7.99 -5.52 -17.10
CA ALA A 208 -7.83 -4.41 -16.16
C ALA A 208 -9.01 -3.42 -16.21
N LEU A 209 -9.93 -3.54 -17.17
CA LEU A 209 -11.17 -2.77 -17.27
C LEU A 209 -12.36 -3.64 -16.88
N SER A 210 -13.38 -3.03 -16.27
CA SER A 210 -14.61 -3.72 -15.85
C SER A 210 -15.80 -2.79 -16.05
N ASP A 211 -16.95 -3.34 -16.41
CA ASP A 211 -18.19 -2.61 -16.69
C ASP A 211 -19.32 -3.25 -15.86
N PRO A 212 -20.20 -2.47 -15.20
CA PRO A 212 -21.47 -3.01 -14.71
C PRO A 212 -22.36 -3.41 -15.90
N ASP A 213 -22.97 -4.60 -15.82
CA ASP A 213 -24.04 -5.02 -16.74
C ASP A 213 -25.28 -4.10 -16.67
#